data_AF-A0A842UR22-F1
#
_entry.id   AF-A0A842UR22-F1
#
_cell.length_a   1.000
_cell.length_b   1.000
_cell.length_c   1.000
_cell.angle_alpha   90.00
_cell.angle_beta   90.00
_cell.angle_gamma   90.00
#
_symmetry.space_group_name_H-M   'P 1'
#
loop_
_entity.id
_entity.type
_entity.pdbx_description
1 polymer ?
#
loop_
_entity_poly.entity_id
_entity_poly.type
_entity_poly.pdbx_seq_one_letter_code
_entity_poly.pdbx_strand_id
1 'polypeptide(L)'
;MIKLAEKTFYITTAIDYTNAAPHIGHAYQKIASDVQARWKRSQGYDVFFLTGTDEHGLKIQRAAKEKGVSPQDFVDKLSKQFQNAWDKLNIRYDKFIRTTDKDHKKAVKEAIKKIKEKGDIYKSQYKGLYCVGCERFLTEKDLIDGRCPDHKTKPEYIKEESYFFKLSKYQKPLLKFYKENPEFISPKLIRKHVINRVKE
;
A
#
# COMPACT_ATOMS: atom_id res chain seq x y z
N MET A 1 40.67 -4.00 -7.91
CA MET A 1 40.02 -2.67 -7.93
C MET A 1 39.12 -2.58 -6.71
N ILE A 2 39.42 -1.68 -5.78
CA ILE A 2 38.62 -1.47 -4.56
C ILE A 2 37.34 -0.75 -4.97
N LYS A 3 36.18 -1.40 -4.84
CA LYS A 3 34.87 -0.77 -5.02
C LYS A 3 34.71 0.25 -3.88
N LEU A 4 34.97 1.52 -4.17
CA LEU A 4 34.57 2.64 -3.31
C LEU A 4 33.07 2.50 -3.07
N ALA A 5 32.62 2.61 -1.82
CA ALA A 5 31.22 2.40 -1.44
C ALA A 5 30.27 3.18 -2.38
N GLU A 6 29.62 2.46 -3.29
CA GLU A 6 28.68 3.03 -4.26
C GLU A 6 27.51 3.61 -3.47
N LYS A 7 27.22 4.90 -3.64
CA LYS A 7 26.09 5.53 -2.95
C LYS A 7 24.81 4.85 -3.42
N THR A 8 24.12 4.14 -2.53
CA THR A 8 22.88 3.45 -2.89
C THR A 8 21.67 4.39 -2.80
N PHE A 9 20.70 4.25 -3.69
CA PHE A 9 19.43 4.97 -3.64
C PHE A 9 18.26 4.03 -3.93
N TYR A 10 17.36 3.90 -2.96
CA TYR A 10 16.16 3.08 -3.09
C TYR A 10 14.94 3.98 -3.22
N ILE A 11 14.15 3.79 -4.28
CA ILE A 11 12.91 4.52 -4.52
C ILE A 11 11.78 3.54 -4.87
N THR A 12 10.58 3.84 -4.38
CA THR A 12 9.40 3.01 -4.61
C THR A 12 8.24 3.84 -5.12
N THR A 13 7.26 3.16 -5.71
CA THR A 13 5.90 3.68 -5.87
C THR A 13 4.96 2.88 -4.97
N ALA A 14 3.71 3.34 -4.84
CA ALA A 14 2.66 2.43 -4.42
C ALA A 14 2.54 1.28 -5.45
N ILE A 15 2.15 0.12 -4.96
CA ILE A 15 1.71 -0.99 -5.80
C ILE A 15 0.25 -0.77 -6.20
N ASP A 16 -0.07 -0.97 -7.48
CA ASP A 16 -1.40 -0.65 -8.02
C ASP A 16 -2.39 -1.78 -7.73
N TYR A 17 -3.59 -1.44 -7.24
CA TYR A 17 -4.65 -2.42 -7.07
C TYR A 17 -5.10 -2.97 -8.43
N THR A 18 -5.10 -4.31 -8.55
CA THR A 18 -5.52 -5.02 -9.77
C THR A 18 -7.04 -5.24 -9.82
N ASN A 19 -7.81 -4.18 -9.59
CA ASN A 19 -9.26 -4.19 -9.78
C ASN A 19 -9.71 -3.52 -11.10
N ALA A 20 -8.86 -2.68 -11.68
CA ALA A 20 -9.12 -1.94 -12.93
C ALA A 20 -7.85 -1.80 -13.78
N ALA A 21 -8.01 -1.29 -15.00
CA ALA A 21 -6.91 -1.02 -15.93
C ALA A 21 -6.03 0.16 -15.47
N PRO A 22 -4.74 0.22 -15.89
CA PRO A 22 -3.87 1.37 -15.62
C PRO A 22 -4.46 2.68 -16.15
N HIS A 23 -4.26 3.77 -15.41
CA HIS A 23 -4.78 5.11 -15.75
C HIS A 23 -3.78 6.19 -15.34
N ILE A 24 -4.10 7.46 -15.63
CA ILE A 24 -3.17 8.59 -15.42
C ILE A 24 -2.68 8.76 -13.98
N GLY A 25 -3.54 8.51 -12.98
CA GLY A 25 -3.13 8.52 -11.57
C GLY A 25 -2.03 7.51 -11.24
N HIS A 26 -2.10 6.30 -11.82
CA HIS A 26 -1.03 5.32 -11.71
C HIS A 26 0.23 5.83 -12.44
N ALA A 27 0.09 6.34 -13.67
CA ALA A 27 1.22 6.81 -14.47
C ALA A 27 2.03 7.92 -13.79
N TYR A 28 1.34 8.88 -13.15
CA TYR A 28 1.98 10.02 -12.48
C TYR A 28 3.07 9.61 -11.49
N GLN A 29 2.76 8.68 -10.57
CA GLN A 29 3.74 8.23 -9.59
C GLN A 29 4.90 7.47 -10.23
N LYS A 30 4.66 6.68 -11.29
CA LYS A 30 5.74 5.97 -12.01
C LYS A 30 6.69 6.94 -12.71
N ILE A 31 6.14 7.94 -13.40
CA ILE A 31 6.93 8.98 -14.07
C ILE A 31 7.75 9.77 -13.05
N ALA A 32 7.14 10.23 -11.95
CA ALA A 32 7.84 11.00 -10.92
C ALA A 32 8.99 10.21 -10.26
N SER A 33 8.77 8.92 -9.97
CA SER A 33 9.82 8.06 -9.41
C SER A 33 10.90 7.70 -10.45
N ASP A 34 10.53 7.50 -11.72
CA ASP A 34 11.48 7.22 -12.80
C ASP A 34 12.43 8.40 -13.07
N VAL A 35 11.90 9.63 -13.07
CA VAL A 35 12.71 10.86 -13.20
C VAL A 35 13.74 10.94 -12.07
N GLN A 36 13.33 10.69 -10.83
CA GLN A 36 14.25 10.68 -9.67
C GLN A 36 15.28 9.56 -9.75
N ALA A 37 14.85 8.35 -10.13
CA ALA A 37 15.74 7.21 -10.29
C ALA A 37 16.81 7.49 -11.36
N ARG A 38 16.42 7.99 -12.53
CA ARG A 38 17.35 8.38 -13.61
C ARG A 38 18.29 9.49 -13.19
N TRP A 39 17.78 10.51 -12.51
CA TRP A 39 18.61 11.59 -11.98
C TRP A 39 19.68 11.06 -11.02
N LYS A 40 19.31 10.16 -10.09
CA LYS A 40 20.26 9.52 -9.17
C LYS A 40 21.26 8.62 -9.90
N ARG A 41 20.83 7.84 -10.89
CA ARG A 41 21.75 7.06 -11.74
C ARG A 41 22.76 7.97 -12.46
N SER A 42 22.32 9.13 -12.98
CA SER A 42 23.23 10.10 -13.63
C SER A 42 24.26 10.72 -12.68
N GLN A 43 23.99 10.70 -11.38
CA GLN A 43 24.91 11.14 -10.32
C GLN A 43 25.86 10.02 -9.84
N GLY A 44 25.84 8.84 -10.49
CA GLY A 44 26.67 7.69 -10.12
C GLY A 44 26.17 6.91 -8.90
N TYR A 45 24.90 7.03 -8.52
CA TYR A 45 24.31 6.19 -7.48
C TYR A 45 23.99 4.78 -8.02
N ASP A 46 24.15 3.77 -7.18
CA ASP A 46 23.54 2.45 -7.37
C ASP A 46 22.05 2.55 -7.00
N VAL A 47 21.18 2.53 -8.00
CA VAL A 47 19.76 2.81 -7.84
C VAL A 47 18.94 1.54 -7.93
N PHE A 48 18.03 1.35 -6.98
CA PHE A 48 16.97 0.35 -7.05
C PHE A 48 15.60 1.04 -7.04
N PHE A 49 14.87 0.95 -8.14
CA PHE A 49 13.51 1.46 -8.32
C PHE A 49 12.53 0.28 -8.36
N LEU A 50 11.69 0.19 -7.32
CA LEU A 50 10.65 -0.83 -7.18
C LEU A 50 9.26 -0.27 -7.48
N THR A 51 8.52 -0.96 -8.34
CA THR A 51 7.07 -0.74 -8.54
C THR A 51 6.35 -2.09 -8.55
N GLY A 52 5.03 -2.13 -8.71
CA GLY A 52 4.32 -3.41 -8.71
C GLY A 52 2.79 -3.33 -8.63
N THR A 53 2.18 -4.48 -8.35
CA THR A 53 0.73 -4.66 -8.23
C THR A 53 0.31 -5.33 -6.92
N ASP A 54 -0.80 -4.85 -6.36
CA ASP A 54 -1.53 -5.47 -5.26
C ASP A 54 -2.66 -6.36 -5.81
N GLU A 55 -2.66 -7.61 -5.39
CA GLU A 55 -3.34 -8.71 -6.07
C GLU A 55 -4.18 -9.59 -5.13
N HIS A 56 -4.31 -9.21 -3.86
CA HIS A 56 -5.20 -9.88 -2.92
C HIS A 56 -6.40 -9.00 -2.56
N GLY A 57 -7.51 -9.61 -2.16
CA GLY A 57 -8.68 -8.90 -1.66
C GLY A 57 -10.00 -9.45 -2.20
N LEU A 58 -11.08 -9.16 -1.47
CA LEU A 58 -12.41 -9.67 -1.79
C LEU A 58 -12.96 -9.09 -3.11
N LYS A 59 -12.65 -7.81 -3.40
CA LYS A 59 -12.98 -7.17 -4.69
C LYS A 59 -12.38 -7.92 -5.88
N ILE A 60 -11.11 -8.32 -5.79
CA ILE A 60 -10.44 -9.07 -6.87
C ILE A 60 -11.10 -10.43 -7.05
N GLN A 61 -11.37 -11.14 -5.95
CA GLN A 61 -12.03 -12.44 -6.00
C GLN A 61 -13.43 -12.36 -6.65
N ARG A 62 -14.22 -11.33 -6.30
CA ARG A 62 -15.54 -11.10 -6.89
C ARG A 62 -15.45 -10.76 -8.38
N ALA A 63 -14.56 -9.85 -8.75
CA ALA A 63 -14.36 -9.45 -10.15
C ALA A 63 -13.87 -10.63 -11.03
N ALA A 64 -13.02 -11.51 -10.50
CA ALA A 64 -12.60 -12.73 -11.19
C ALA A 64 -13.78 -13.70 -11.40
N LYS A 65 -14.61 -13.90 -10.36
CA LYS A 65 -15.80 -14.74 -10.41
C LYS A 65 -16.83 -14.23 -11.43
N GLU A 66 -17.08 -12.92 -11.47
CA GLU A 66 -17.99 -12.30 -12.45
C GLU A 66 -17.53 -12.51 -13.90
N LYS A 67 -16.21 -12.61 -14.12
CA LYS A 67 -15.63 -12.89 -15.44
C LYS A 67 -15.42 -14.38 -15.72
N GLY A 68 -15.82 -15.27 -14.81
CA GLY A 68 -15.69 -16.72 -14.98
C GLY A 68 -14.24 -17.23 -15.04
N VAL A 69 -13.28 -16.52 -14.44
CA VAL A 69 -11.85 -16.90 -14.42
C VAL A 69 -11.35 -17.11 -13.00
N SER A 70 -10.21 -17.79 -12.84
CA SER A 70 -9.57 -17.91 -11.53
C SER A 70 -9.04 -16.54 -11.07
N PRO A 71 -8.98 -16.26 -9.75
CA PRO A 71 -8.38 -15.02 -9.25
C PRO A 71 -6.93 -14.83 -9.69
N GLN A 72 -6.15 -15.91 -9.81
CA GLN A 72 -4.75 -15.84 -10.24
C GLN A 72 -4.66 -15.42 -11.72
N ASP A 73 -5.43 -16.05 -12.61
CA ASP A 73 -5.44 -15.68 -14.04
C ASP A 73 -5.90 -14.23 -14.25
N PHE A 74 -6.86 -13.79 -13.43
CA PHE A 74 -7.36 -12.43 -13.45
C PHE A 74 -6.27 -11.40 -13.14
N VAL A 75 -5.53 -11.60 -12.04
CA VAL A 75 -4.45 -10.68 -11.64
C VAL A 75 -3.22 -10.81 -12.52
N ASP A 76 -2.92 -12.00 -13.06
CA ASP A 76 -1.84 -12.21 -14.04
C ASP A 76 -2.07 -11.34 -15.29
N LYS A 77 -3.30 -11.35 -15.83
CA LYS A 77 -3.68 -10.54 -16.98
C LYS A 77 -3.58 -9.05 -16.70
N LEU A 78 -4.11 -8.59 -15.56
CA LEU A 78 -4.07 -7.17 -15.19
C LEU A 78 -2.65 -6.70 -14.91
N SER A 79 -1.86 -7.46 -14.15
CA SER A 79 -0.45 -7.16 -13.89
C SER A 79 0.34 -7.00 -15.19
N LYS A 80 0.08 -7.85 -16.19
CA LYS A 80 0.70 -7.70 -17.51
C LYS A 80 0.26 -6.42 -18.23
N GLN A 81 -0.99 -5.99 -18.09
CA GLN A 81 -1.45 -4.70 -18.64
C GLN A 81 -0.73 -3.51 -18.00
N PHE A 82 -0.50 -3.54 -16.68
CA PHE A 82 0.28 -2.52 -15.98
C PHE A 82 1.73 -2.47 -16.49
N GLN A 83 2.41 -3.62 -16.56
CA GLN A 83 3.77 -3.69 -17.12
C GLN A 83 3.83 -3.13 -18.54
N ASN A 84 2.93 -3.56 -19.42
CA ASN A 84 2.87 -3.06 -20.80
C ASN A 84 2.61 -1.54 -20.87
N ALA A 85 1.84 -0.97 -19.95
CA ALA A 85 1.63 0.47 -19.89
C ALA A 85 2.91 1.23 -19.50
N TRP A 86 3.67 0.68 -18.55
CA TRP A 86 4.96 1.24 -18.11
C TRP A 86 6.05 1.09 -19.16
N ASP A 87 6.07 -0.02 -19.89
CA ASP A 87 6.93 -0.23 -21.06
C ASP A 87 6.66 0.83 -22.15
N LYS A 88 5.39 1.10 -22.46
CA LYS A 88 4.98 2.13 -23.43
C LYS A 88 5.38 3.54 -23.00
N LEU A 89 5.40 3.82 -21.70
CA LEU A 89 5.88 5.09 -21.15
C LEU A 89 7.41 5.13 -20.96
N ASN A 90 8.12 4.06 -21.35
CA ASN A 90 9.57 3.91 -21.18
C ASN A 90 10.04 4.13 -19.72
N ILE A 91 9.24 3.67 -18.76
CA ILE A 91 9.59 3.69 -17.34
C ILE A 91 10.66 2.63 -17.07
N ARG A 92 11.72 2.98 -16.33
CA ARG A 92 12.86 2.11 -16.05
C ARG A 92 12.96 1.78 -14.56
N TYR A 93 12.10 0.86 -14.13
CA TYR A 93 12.19 0.20 -12.83
C TYR A 93 13.18 -0.98 -12.88
N ASP A 94 13.76 -1.32 -11.73
CA ASP A 94 14.67 -2.47 -11.58
C ASP A 94 13.90 -3.73 -11.17
N LYS A 95 12.75 -3.58 -10.51
CA LYS A 95 11.85 -4.69 -10.17
C LYS A 95 10.39 -4.28 -10.24
N PHE A 96 9.59 -5.18 -10.82
CA PHE A 96 8.14 -5.16 -10.73
C PHE A 96 7.70 -6.28 -9.78
N ILE A 97 7.23 -5.94 -8.58
CA ILE A 97 6.79 -6.91 -7.58
C ILE A 97 5.29 -7.19 -7.72
N ARG A 98 4.90 -8.43 -7.44
CA ARG A 98 3.49 -8.82 -7.33
C ARG A 98 3.25 -9.37 -5.94
N THR A 99 2.16 -8.98 -5.27
CA THR A 99 1.89 -9.51 -3.93
C THR A 99 1.65 -11.03 -3.95
N THR A 100 1.30 -11.62 -5.09
CA THR A 100 1.19 -13.07 -5.27
C THR A 100 2.55 -13.80 -5.31
N ASP A 101 3.66 -13.08 -5.47
CA ASP A 101 5.02 -13.63 -5.52
C ASP A 101 5.35 -14.43 -4.25
N LYS A 102 6.03 -15.57 -4.44
CA LYS A 102 6.43 -16.46 -3.33
C LYS A 102 7.28 -15.73 -2.29
N ASP A 103 8.23 -14.91 -2.74
CA ASP A 103 9.14 -14.17 -1.87
C ASP A 103 8.42 -13.08 -1.09
N HIS A 104 7.43 -12.41 -1.69
CA HIS A 104 6.59 -11.45 -1.00
C HIS A 104 5.78 -12.13 0.12
N LYS A 105 5.12 -13.25 -0.19
CA LYS A 105 4.38 -14.05 0.80
C LYS A 105 5.28 -14.53 1.95
N LYS A 106 6.53 -14.91 1.65
CA LYS A 106 7.53 -15.26 2.67
C LYS A 106 7.87 -14.05 3.56
N ALA A 107 8.18 -12.90 2.97
CA ALA A 107 8.50 -11.68 3.71
C ALA A 107 7.34 -11.22 4.61
N VAL A 108 6.09 -11.30 4.14
CA VAL A 108 4.90 -10.98 4.94
C VAL A 108 4.77 -11.94 6.14
N LYS A 109 4.94 -13.25 5.93
CA LYS A 109 4.91 -14.23 7.03
C LYS A 109 5.98 -13.95 8.08
N GLU A 110 7.19 -13.60 7.66
CA GLU A 110 8.29 -13.23 8.56
C GLU A 110 8.00 -11.94 9.33
N ALA A 111 7.45 -10.92 8.67
CA ALA A 111 7.07 -9.66 9.31
C ALA A 111 5.99 -9.90 10.39
N ILE A 112 4.93 -10.64 10.06
CA ILE A 112 3.86 -10.97 11.01
C ILE A 112 4.40 -11.79 12.19
N LYS A 113 5.30 -12.75 11.94
CA LYS A 113 5.96 -13.53 13.01
C LYS A 113 6.70 -12.60 13.97
N LYS A 114 7.54 -11.69 13.47
CA LYS A 114 8.29 -10.73 14.29
C LYS A 114 7.39 -9.81 15.10
N ILE A 115 6.30 -9.31 14.50
CA ILE A 115 5.33 -8.43 15.20
C ILE A 115 4.62 -9.22 16.32
N LYS A 116 4.27 -10.49 16.07
CA LYS A 116 3.66 -11.38 17.06
C LYS A 116 4.61 -11.68 18.22
N GLU A 117 5.87 -11.99 17.92
CA GLU A 117 6.92 -12.25 18.93
C GLU A 117 7.19 -11.02 19.81
N LYS A 118 7.06 -9.81 19.25
CA LYS A 118 7.13 -8.55 19.99
C LYS A 118 5.91 -8.28 20.90
N GLY A 119 4.87 -9.11 20.79
CA GLY A 119 3.63 -8.98 21.56
C GLY A 119 2.72 -7.83 21.08
N ASP A 120 2.91 -7.37 19.85
CA ASP A 120 2.15 -6.23 19.29
C ASP A 120 0.92 -6.68 18.47
N ILE A 121 0.73 -7.99 18.28
CA ILE A 121 -0.51 -8.57 17.76
C ILE A 121 -1.29 -9.20 18.90
N TYR A 122 -2.60 -8.92 18.96
CA TYR A 122 -3.52 -9.55 19.89
C TYR A 122 -4.82 -9.91 19.19
N LYS A 123 -5.51 -10.95 19.68
CA LYS A 123 -6.87 -11.28 19.24
C LYS A 123 -7.87 -10.45 20.02
N SER A 124 -8.87 -9.94 19.34
CA SER A 124 -10.06 -9.35 19.97
C SER A 124 -11.26 -9.56 19.04
N GLN A 125 -12.44 -9.20 19.51
CA GLN A 125 -13.63 -9.14 18.65
C GLN A 125 -13.79 -7.70 18.17
N TYR A 126 -13.81 -7.50 16.85
CA TYR A 126 -14.31 -6.25 16.31
C TYR A 126 -15.82 -6.31 16.23
N LYS A 127 -16.49 -5.26 16.68
CA LYS A 127 -17.91 -5.03 16.48
C LYS A 127 -18.07 -3.65 15.88
N GLY A 128 -18.66 -3.55 14.71
CA GLY A 128 -18.82 -2.25 14.07
C GLY A 128 -19.59 -2.30 12.76
N LEU A 129 -19.93 -1.11 12.28
CA LEU A 129 -20.60 -0.89 11.01
C LEU A 129 -19.53 -0.96 9.90
N TYR A 130 -19.64 -1.93 9.00
CA TYR A 130 -18.68 -2.15 7.92
C TYR A 130 -19.28 -1.77 6.57
N CYS A 131 -18.55 -0.95 5.80
CA CYS A 131 -18.92 -0.66 4.42
C CYS A 131 -18.13 -1.54 3.46
N VAL A 132 -18.83 -2.46 2.79
CA VAL A 132 -18.26 -3.37 1.79
C VAL A 132 -17.64 -2.62 0.60
N GLY A 133 -18.22 -1.50 0.18
CA GLY A 133 -17.69 -0.68 -0.92
C GLY A 133 -16.35 -0.02 -0.57
N CYS A 134 -16.27 0.59 0.63
CA CYS A 134 -15.05 1.22 1.11
C CYS A 134 -13.99 0.23 1.60
N GLU A 135 -14.37 -1.03 1.86
CA GLU A 135 -13.55 -2.03 2.58
C GLU A 135 -13.01 -1.51 3.93
N ARG A 136 -13.81 -0.68 4.60
CA ARG A 136 -13.45 -0.08 5.90
C ARG A 136 -14.64 -0.06 6.85
N PHE A 137 -14.33 -0.02 8.13
CA PHE A 137 -15.31 0.25 9.19
C PHE A 137 -15.64 1.74 9.25
N LEU A 138 -16.89 2.02 9.54
CA LEU A 138 -17.45 3.35 9.75
C LEU A 138 -17.91 3.45 11.21
N THR A 139 -17.65 4.60 11.82
CA THR A 139 -18.30 4.98 13.08
C THR A 139 -19.68 5.54 12.78
N GLU A 140 -20.56 5.61 13.78
CA GLU A 140 -21.88 6.26 13.61
C GLU A 140 -21.76 7.71 13.15
N LYS A 141 -20.68 8.41 13.55
CA LYS A 141 -20.37 9.79 13.13
C LYS A 141 -19.97 9.89 11.67
N ASP A 142 -19.49 8.81 11.07
CA ASP A 142 -19.13 8.78 9.64
C ASP A 142 -20.36 8.55 8.75
N LEU A 143 -21.54 8.26 9.32
CA LEU A 143 -22.76 7.97 8.57
C LEU A 143 -23.60 9.23 8.34
N ILE A 144 -24.23 9.29 7.16
CA ILE A 144 -25.27 10.28 6.83
C ILE A 144 -26.57 9.49 6.65
N ASP A 145 -27.59 9.79 7.45
CA ASP A 145 -28.86 9.05 7.50
C ASP A 145 -28.71 7.53 7.65
N GLY A 146 -27.72 7.10 8.44
CA GLY A 146 -27.42 5.68 8.68
C GLY A 146 -26.78 4.96 7.49
N ARG A 147 -26.27 5.69 6.50
CA ARG A 147 -25.63 5.14 5.28
C ARG A 147 -24.20 5.64 5.13
N CYS A 148 -23.38 4.84 4.44
CA CYS A 148 -22.05 5.24 4.02
C CYS A 148 -22.13 6.46 3.08
N PRO A 149 -21.38 7.56 3.32
CA PRO A 149 -21.43 8.75 2.49
C PRO A 149 -20.96 8.49 1.06
N ASP A 150 -19.97 7.61 0.90
CA ASP A 150 -19.35 7.31 -0.40
C ASP A 150 -20.24 6.39 -1.27
N HIS A 151 -20.86 5.37 -0.66
CA HIS A 151 -21.59 4.32 -1.38
C HIS A 151 -23.10 4.38 -1.24
N LYS A 152 -23.63 5.24 -0.35
CA LYS A 152 -25.05 5.43 -0.05
C LYS A 152 -25.81 4.16 0.33
N THR A 153 -25.07 3.13 0.75
CA THR A 153 -25.59 1.85 1.25
C THR A 153 -25.53 1.82 2.78
N LYS A 154 -26.45 1.07 3.40
CA LYS A 154 -26.38 0.81 4.85
C LYS A 154 -25.18 -0.09 5.12
N PRO A 155 -24.26 0.30 6.02
CA PRO A 155 -23.17 -0.57 6.43
C PRO A 155 -23.70 -1.78 7.20
N GLU A 156 -23.02 -2.92 7.05
CA GLU A 156 -23.38 -4.17 7.72
C GLU A 156 -22.81 -4.17 9.13
N TYR A 157 -23.58 -4.61 10.12
CA TYR A 157 -23.03 -4.81 11.46
C TYR A 157 -22.27 -6.13 11.49
N ILE A 158 -20.95 -6.05 11.58
CA ILE A 158 -20.08 -7.22 11.62
C ILE A 158 -19.54 -7.40 13.04
N LYS A 159 -19.67 -8.63 13.56
CA LYS A 159 -19.00 -9.09 14.77
C LYS A 159 -18.08 -10.25 14.39
N GLU A 160 -16.79 -9.96 14.27
CA GLU A 160 -15.80 -10.95 13.87
C GLU A 160 -14.61 -10.97 14.84
N GLU A 161 -14.12 -12.16 15.14
CA GLU A 161 -12.80 -12.30 15.77
C GLU A 161 -11.75 -11.85 14.77
N SER A 162 -10.87 -10.95 15.18
CA SER A 162 -9.82 -10.40 14.33
C SER A 162 -8.51 -10.22 15.10
N TYR A 163 -7.42 -10.17 14.35
CA TYR A 163 -6.11 -9.81 14.88
C TYR A 163 -5.91 -8.30 14.77
N PHE A 164 -5.48 -7.70 15.87
CA PHE A 164 -5.23 -6.27 15.98
C PHE A 164 -3.76 -5.99 16.20
N PHE A 165 -3.27 -4.93 15.57
CA PHE A 165 -1.96 -4.36 15.86
C PHE A 165 -2.09 -3.27 16.93
N LYS A 166 -1.22 -3.30 17.94
CA LYS A 166 -1.15 -2.31 19.03
C LYS A 166 -0.58 -0.97 18.56
N LEU A 167 -1.19 -0.33 17.56
CA LEU A 167 -0.72 0.93 16.97
C LEU A 167 -0.62 2.06 18.00
N SER A 168 -1.52 2.09 18.99
CA SER A 168 -1.51 3.09 20.07
C SER A 168 -0.20 3.13 20.85
N LYS A 169 0.50 1.99 21.01
CA LYS A 169 1.83 1.90 21.64
C LYS A 169 2.89 2.73 20.89
N TYR A 170 2.69 2.97 19.60
CA TYR A 170 3.64 3.64 18.70
C TYR A 170 3.41 5.14 18.56
N GLN A 171 2.37 5.70 19.18
CA GLN A 171 2.04 7.13 19.05
C GLN A 171 3.21 8.04 19.48
N LYS A 172 3.70 7.89 20.72
CA LYS A 172 4.81 8.71 21.25
C LYS A 172 6.11 8.53 20.44
N PRO A 173 6.57 7.29 20.12
CA PRO A 173 7.71 7.09 19.23
C PRO A 173 7.58 7.77 17.86
N LEU A 174 6.43 7.67 17.20
CA LEU A 174 6.20 8.29 15.89
C LEU A 174 6.27 9.81 15.97
N LEU A 175 5.61 10.43 16.96
CA LEU A 175 5.65 11.89 17.15
C LEU A 175 7.07 12.40 17.44
N LYS A 176 7.85 11.65 18.24
CA LYS A 176 9.26 11.96 18.47
C LYS A 176 10.05 11.91 17.16
N PHE A 177 9.89 10.82 16.40
CA PHE A 177 10.58 10.63 15.13
C PHE A 177 10.28 11.75 14.13
N TYR A 178 9.02 12.16 13.96
CA TYR A 178 8.66 13.26 13.06
C TYR A 178 9.18 14.62 13.52
N LYS A 179 9.31 14.84 14.83
CA LYS A 179 9.93 16.06 15.38
C LYS A 179 11.42 16.12 15.08
N GLU A 180 12.12 15.00 15.23
CA GLU A 180 13.57 14.88 15.00
C GLU A 180 13.93 14.84 13.51
N ASN A 181 13.00 14.44 12.64
CA ASN A 181 13.22 14.28 11.20
C ASN A 181 12.18 15.11 10.42
N PRO A 182 12.27 16.46 10.42
CA PRO A 182 11.25 17.30 9.82
C PRO A 182 11.06 17.00 8.33
N GLU A 183 12.11 16.70 7.58
CA GLU A 183 12.03 16.49 6.12
C GLU A 183 11.63 15.05 5.73
N PHE A 184 11.27 14.19 6.70
CA PHE A 184 10.87 12.81 6.44
C PHE A 184 9.56 12.71 5.63
N ILE A 185 8.65 13.68 5.81
CA ILE A 185 7.38 13.75 5.07
C ILE A 185 7.31 15.08 4.34
N SER A 186 7.05 15.01 3.03
CA SER A 186 6.89 16.16 2.15
C SER A 186 5.56 16.04 1.39
N PRO A 187 4.89 17.16 1.06
CA PRO A 187 5.20 18.54 1.47
C PRO A 187 4.82 18.82 2.94
N LYS A 188 5.27 19.97 3.46
CA LYS A 188 5.05 20.40 4.87
C LYS A 188 3.58 20.34 5.30
N LEU A 189 2.64 20.63 4.40
CA LEU A 189 1.20 20.55 4.66
C LEU A 189 0.78 19.11 5.00
N ILE A 190 1.17 18.13 4.17
CA ILE A 190 0.86 16.71 4.39
C ILE A 190 1.51 16.20 5.69
N ARG A 191 2.74 16.62 5.98
CA ARG A 191 3.39 16.34 7.27
C ARG A 191 2.55 16.80 8.46
N LYS A 192 2.00 18.02 8.41
CA LYS A 192 1.13 18.57 9.47
C LYS A 192 -0.14 17.72 9.63
N HIS A 193 -0.77 17.31 8.52
CA HIS A 193 -1.94 16.43 8.56
C HIS A 193 -1.62 15.06 9.20
N VAL A 194 -0.52 14.41 8.80
CA VAL A 194 -0.10 13.12 9.38
C VAL A 194 0.16 13.26 10.88
N ILE A 195 0.88 14.30 11.31
CA ILE A 195 1.17 14.54 12.74
C ILE A 195 -0.11 14.74 13.53
N ASN A 196 -1.08 15.52 13.01
CA ASN A 196 -2.35 15.73 13.67
C ASN A 196 -3.14 14.42 13.79
N ARG A 197 -3.18 13.62 12.73
CA ARG A 197 -3.86 12.31 12.74
C ARG A 197 -3.25 11.31 13.73
N VAL A 198 -1.94 11.41 13.99
CA VAL A 198 -1.28 10.59 15.01
C VAL A 198 -1.58 11.08 16.43
N LYS A 199 -1.96 12.35 16.62
CA LYS A 199 -2.31 12.89 17.96
C LYS A 199 -3.74 12.56 18.39
N GLU A 200 -4.64 12.39 17.43
CA GLU A 200 -6.02 11.89 17.63
C GLU A 200 -6.02 10.46 18.17
#